data_AF-A0A1V8YB32-F1
#
_entry.id   AF-A0A1V8YB32-F1
#
_cell.length_a   1.000
_cell.length_b   1.000
_cell.length_c   1.000
_cell.angle_alpha   90.00
_cell.angle_beta   90.00
_cell.angle_gamma   90.00
#
_symmetry.space_group_name_H-M   'P 1'
#
loop_
_entity.id
_entity.type
_entity.pdbx_description
1 polymer ?
#
loop_
_entity_poly.entity_id
_entity_poly.type
_entity_poly.pdbx_seq_one_letter_code
_entity_poly.pdbx_strand_id
1 'polypeptide(L)'
;MKDFCILCEKYTELTKEHVPPRKSGNNGNKKTRTGSFEDFLKGDFSKGDFPKGIKRKPQGNIYYTLCSKCNSFFGSEYVEEYIKFVEDNKNFLEKNTSLKNEKPYLTHSIKKINPLRVAKAIVAMFFSINGERDSFDKQFLDSVRGYLNDPQNRLFPNEDYTIIMNYYLPIGVPQNDRIKIPNDIINDGHTHNIIKGFMTLNMSNGETIRFSEIQYESIGFTLIDLKNTTFKVNEGFDLKNLLCIYDKTKKIHLYKVPILTPTMLTMMEMQNNINYIDSGSDLLIRWQVITNFLKELKKYNNVQTNFS
;
A
#
# COMPACT_ATOMS: atom_id res chain seq x y z
N MET A 1 -3.95 -3.81 -27.38
CA MET A 1 -4.64 -2.50 -27.26
C MET A 1 -3.66 -1.44 -27.74
N LYS A 2 -4.07 -0.50 -28.61
CA LYS A 2 -3.23 0.63 -29.00
C LYS A 2 -3.71 1.88 -28.27
N ASP A 3 -2.79 2.55 -27.60
CA ASP A 3 -3.03 3.82 -26.89
C ASP A 3 -1.69 4.55 -26.67
N PHE A 4 -1.72 5.70 -26.02
CA PHE A 4 -0.51 6.42 -25.63
C PHE A 4 0.18 5.74 -24.43
N CYS A 5 1.47 5.44 -24.56
CA CYS A 5 2.29 5.01 -23.43
C CYS A 5 2.48 6.15 -22.44
N ILE A 6 2.15 5.96 -21.17
CA ILE A 6 2.21 7.06 -20.17
C ILE A 6 3.63 7.54 -19.86
N LEU A 7 4.66 6.71 -20.11
CA LEU A 7 6.06 7.06 -19.90
C LEU A 7 6.70 7.78 -21.08
N CYS A 8 6.53 7.28 -22.30
CA CYS A 8 7.19 7.84 -23.49
C CYS A 8 6.27 8.62 -24.42
N GLU A 9 4.98 8.68 -24.10
CA GLU A 9 3.94 9.47 -24.78
C GLU A 9 3.78 9.13 -26.27
N LYS A 10 4.26 7.96 -26.69
CA LYS A 10 4.09 7.45 -28.05
C LYS A 10 2.80 6.65 -28.15
N TYR A 11 2.01 6.91 -29.19
CA TYR A 11 0.86 6.08 -29.57
C TYR A 11 1.33 4.75 -30.14
N THR A 12 1.13 3.66 -29.40
CA THR A 12 1.68 2.34 -29.76
C THR A 12 0.92 1.21 -29.08
N GLU A 13 1.33 -0.03 -29.32
CA GLU A 13 0.76 -1.17 -28.61
C GLU A 13 1.21 -1.18 -27.15
N LEU A 14 0.23 -1.11 -26.27
CA LEU A 14 0.44 -1.26 -24.84
C LEU A 14 0.53 -2.73 -24.47
N THR A 15 1.41 -3.02 -23.53
CA THR A 15 1.69 -4.37 -23.03
C THR A 15 1.05 -4.57 -21.66
N LYS A 16 0.95 -5.83 -21.23
CA LYS A 16 0.51 -6.15 -19.89
C LYS A 16 1.63 -5.81 -18.91
N GLU A 17 1.36 -4.97 -17.94
CA GLU A 17 2.18 -4.84 -16.74
C GLU A 17 1.44 -5.33 -15.50
N HIS A 18 2.15 -5.95 -14.57
CA HIS A 18 1.61 -6.39 -13.29
C HIS A 18 1.96 -5.36 -12.22
N VAL A 19 0.95 -4.93 -11.45
CA VAL A 19 1.15 -4.03 -10.31
C VAL A 19 0.51 -4.62 -9.05
N PRO A 20 1.29 -4.96 -8.01
CA PRO A 20 2.76 -5.05 -8.00
C PRO A 20 3.32 -6.05 -9.01
N PRO A 21 4.65 -6.09 -9.24
CA PRO A 21 5.29 -7.06 -10.10
C PRO A 21 4.86 -8.51 -9.84
N ARG A 22 4.66 -9.29 -10.89
CA ARG A 22 4.19 -10.68 -10.78
C ARG A 22 5.00 -11.53 -9.79
N LYS A 23 6.33 -11.39 -9.85
CA LYS A 23 7.28 -12.13 -9.00
C LYS A 23 7.26 -11.71 -7.53
N SER A 24 6.63 -10.60 -7.16
CA SER A 24 6.43 -10.21 -5.76
C SER A 24 5.11 -10.77 -5.18
N GLY A 25 4.55 -11.82 -5.79
CA GLY A 25 3.33 -12.50 -5.35
C GLY A 25 2.08 -12.20 -6.20
N ASN A 26 2.14 -11.25 -7.15
CA ASN A 26 1.02 -10.91 -8.07
C ASN A 26 0.85 -11.92 -9.21
N ASN A 27 0.84 -13.22 -8.86
CA ASN A 27 0.78 -14.33 -9.80
C ASN A 27 -0.60 -14.54 -10.41
N GLY A 28 -1.67 -14.10 -9.73
CA GLY A 28 -3.03 -14.47 -10.07
C GLY A 28 -3.30 -15.95 -9.77
N ASN A 29 -4.49 -16.25 -9.25
CA ASN A 29 -4.96 -17.60 -8.96
C ASN A 29 -6.43 -17.55 -8.50
N LYS A 30 -7.05 -18.71 -8.20
CA LYS A 30 -8.40 -18.80 -7.57
C LYS A 30 -8.52 -17.99 -6.27
N LYS A 31 -7.37 -17.60 -5.75
CA LYS A 31 -7.06 -17.06 -4.45
C LYS A 31 -7.02 -15.53 -4.51
N THR A 32 -6.41 -14.91 -5.54
CA THR A 32 -6.46 -13.45 -5.71
C THR A 32 -7.88 -12.94 -5.99
N ARG A 33 -8.36 -12.04 -5.12
CA ARG A 33 -9.71 -11.44 -5.20
C ARG A 33 -9.62 -9.92 -5.16
N THR A 34 -10.65 -9.27 -5.68
CA THR A 34 -10.85 -7.82 -5.61
C THR A 34 -12.32 -7.54 -5.35
N GLY A 35 -12.61 -6.48 -4.62
CA GLY A 35 -13.97 -6.02 -4.35
C GLY A 35 -13.94 -4.91 -3.31
N SER A 36 -15.07 -4.25 -3.10
CA SER A 36 -15.13 -3.20 -2.08
C SER A 36 -15.09 -3.81 -0.68
N PHE A 37 -14.51 -3.08 0.27
CA PHE A 37 -14.53 -3.49 1.69
C PHE A 37 -15.96 -3.60 2.21
N GLU A 38 -16.88 -2.74 1.74
CA GLU A 38 -18.29 -2.79 2.10
C GLU A 38 -18.99 -4.08 1.63
N ASP A 39 -18.70 -4.54 0.40
CA ASP A 39 -19.21 -5.82 -0.11
C ASP A 39 -18.64 -7.01 0.67
N PHE A 40 -17.40 -6.90 1.13
CA PHE A 40 -16.77 -7.89 1.99
C PHE A 40 -17.47 -7.96 3.35
N LEU A 41 -17.71 -6.81 3.99
CA LEU A 41 -18.41 -6.73 5.28
C LEU A 41 -19.85 -7.27 5.24
N LYS A 42 -20.53 -7.11 4.10
CA LYS A 42 -21.90 -7.62 3.88
C LYS A 42 -21.95 -9.11 3.54
N GLY A 43 -20.80 -9.77 3.46
CA GLY A 43 -20.71 -11.16 3.01
C GLY A 43 -21.09 -12.19 4.06
N ASP A 44 -22.05 -13.05 3.73
CA ASP A 44 -22.29 -14.28 4.48
C ASP A 44 -21.41 -15.41 3.93
N PHE A 45 -20.21 -15.49 4.48
CA PHE A 45 -19.23 -16.44 4.00
C PHE A 45 -19.52 -17.89 4.42
N SER A 46 -20.51 -18.15 5.29
CA SER A 46 -20.88 -19.52 5.68
C SER A 46 -21.50 -20.32 4.53
N LYS A 47 -21.97 -19.63 3.47
CA LYS A 47 -22.69 -20.20 2.33
C LYS A 47 -21.78 -20.66 1.18
N GLY A 48 -20.46 -20.48 1.28
CA GLY A 48 -19.49 -20.92 0.27
C GLY A 48 -19.45 -20.07 -1.02
N ASP A 49 -20.51 -19.31 -1.31
CA ASP A 49 -20.56 -18.33 -2.39
C ASP A 49 -20.06 -16.95 -1.93
N PHE A 50 -19.28 -16.28 -2.79
CA PHE A 50 -18.77 -14.95 -2.48
C PHE A 50 -19.84 -13.87 -2.70
N PRO A 51 -19.77 -12.75 -1.95
CA PRO A 51 -20.64 -11.60 -2.19
C PRO A 51 -20.51 -11.14 -3.64
N LYS A 52 -21.61 -10.66 -4.24
CA LYS A 52 -21.68 -10.28 -5.66
C LYS A 52 -20.63 -9.24 -6.10
N GLY A 53 -20.03 -8.49 -5.16
CA GLY A 53 -18.96 -7.52 -5.41
C GLY A 53 -17.53 -8.08 -5.38
N ILE A 54 -17.31 -9.30 -4.88
CA ILE A 54 -15.98 -9.91 -4.82
C ILE A 54 -15.71 -10.72 -6.09
N LYS A 55 -14.77 -10.24 -6.90
CA LYS A 55 -14.36 -10.85 -8.17
C LYS A 55 -13.00 -11.52 -8.05
N ARG A 56 -12.83 -12.67 -8.70
CA ARG A 56 -11.52 -13.32 -8.85
C ARG A 56 -10.66 -12.58 -9.87
N LYS A 57 -9.37 -12.46 -9.59
CA LYS A 57 -8.35 -11.91 -10.50
C LYS A 57 -7.39 -13.03 -10.91
N PRO A 58 -7.76 -13.88 -11.90
CA PRO A 58 -6.98 -15.07 -12.24
C PRO A 58 -5.59 -14.75 -12.81
N GLN A 59 -5.39 -13.53 -13.32
CA GLN A 59 -4.11 -13.04 -13.82
C GLN A 59 -3.46 -12.02 -12.88
N GLY A 60 -3.96 -11.88 -11.65
CA GLY A 60 -3.52 -10.82 -10.74
C GLY A 60 -4.01 -9.44 -11.16
N ASN A 61 -3.38 -8.41 -10.63
CA ASN A 61 -3.65 -7.02 -10.99
C ASN A 61 -2.79 -6.61 -12.19
N ILE A 62 -3.47 -6.34 -13.31
CA ILE A 62 -2.87 -6.02 -14.61
C ILE A 62 -3.35 -4.66 -15.06
N TYR A 63 -2.41 -3.90 -15.62
CA TYR A 63 -2.63 -2.61 -16.25
C TYR A 63 -2.07 -2.65 -17.67
N TYR A 64 -2.58 -1.75 -18.53
CA TYR A 64 -2.12 -1.55 -19.91
C TYR A 64 -1.88 -0.06 -20.13
N THR A 65 -0.74 0.42 -19.64
CA THR A 65 -0.35 1.83 -19.64
C THR A 65 1.02 2.03 -20.28
N LEU A 66 1.85 0.98 -20.37
CA LEU A 66 3.20 1.05 -20.91
C LEU A 66 3.34 0.25 -22.21
N CYS A 67 4.10 0.81 -23.16
CA CYS A 67 4.56 0.07 -24.32
C CYS A 67 5.65 -0.95 -23.94
N SER A 68 5.90 -1.93 -24.81
CA SER A 68 6.87 -3.01 -24.56
C SER A 68 8.26 -2.51 -24.16
N LYS A 69 8.74 -1.42 -24.76
CA LYS A 69 10.06 -0.84 -24.45
C LYS A 69 10.11 -0.27 -23.04
N CYS A 70 9.10 0.53 -22.67
CA CYS A 70 9.03 1.17 -21.35
C CYS A 70 8.77 0.15 -20.23
N ASN A 71 7.89 -0.82 -20.47
CA ASN A 71 7.62 -1.90 -19.52
C ASN A 71 8.88 -2.75 -19.27
N SER A 72 9.61 -3.12 -20.34
CA SER A 72 10.88 -3.85 -20.22
C SER A 72 11.94 -3.06 -19.45
N PHE A 73 12.03 -1.75 -19.69
CA PHE A 73 12.94 -0.85 -18.99
C PHE A 73 12.65 -0.79 -17.48
N PHE A 74 11.39 -0.64 -17.07
CA PHE A 74 11.03 -0.72 -15.64
C PHE A 74 11.39 -2.09 -15.04
N GLY A 75 11.14 -3.16 -15.79
CA GLY A 75 11.50 -4.53 -15.42
C GLY A 75 12.99 -4.71 -15.14
N SER A 76 13.86 -4.21 -16.02
CA SER A 76 15.31 -4.37 -15.90
C SER A 76 15.95 -3.41 -14.90
N GLU A 77 15.45 -2.17 -14.80
CA GLU A 77 16.10 -1.15 -13.97
C GLU A 77 15.62 -1.16 -12.51
N TYR A 78 14.34 -1.40 -12.27
CA TYR A 78 13.73 -1.12 -10.96
C TYR A 78 13.19 -2.37 -10.27
N VAL A 79 12.48 -3.21 -11.03
CA VAL A 79 11.64 -4.28 -10.47
C VAL A 79 12.44 -5.35 -9.71
N GLU A 80 13.66 -5.69 -10.15
CA GLU A 80 14.44 -6.74 -9.50
C GLU A 80 14.77 -6.41 -8.03
N GLU A 81 15.15 -5.16 -7.75
CA GLU A 81 15.47 -4.72 -6.39
C GLU A 81 14.21 -4.66 -5.52
N TYR A 82 13.07 -4.26 -6.10
CA TYR A 82 11.79 -4.31 -5.39
C TYR A 82 11.36 -5.73 -5.03
N ILE A 83 11.58 -6.72 -5.90
CA ILE A 83 11.27 -8.13 -5.58
C ILE A 83 12.10 -8.58 -4.37
N LYS A 84 13.40 -8.26 -4.33
CA LYS A 84 14.25 -8.54 -3.17
C LYS A 84 13.73 -7.84 -1.91
N PHE A 85 13.32 -6.58 -2.04
CA PHE A 85 12.73 -5.80 -0.94
C PHE A 85 11.51 -6.49 -0.35
N VAL A 86 10.53 -6.85 -1.19
CA VAL A 86 9.28 -7.49 -0.73
C VAL A 86 9.56 -8.86 -0.13
N GLU A 87 10.43 -9.66 -0.75
CA GLU A 87 10.78 -10.99 -0.25
C GLU A 87 11.45 -10.91 1.13
N ASP A 88 12.39 -9.98 1.34
CA ASP A 88 13.06 -9.81 2.64
C ASP A 88 12.06 -9.36 3.72
N ASN A 89 11.20 -8.40 3.41
CA ASN A 89 10.14 -7.94 4.31
C ASN A 89 9.14 -9.05 4.64
N LYS A 90 8.71 -9.84 3.64
CA LYS A 90 7.79 -10.96 3.86
C LYS A 90 8.40 -12.00 4.80
N ASN A 91 9.64 -12.42 4.52
CA ASN A 91 10.38 -13.35 5.38
C ASN A 91 10.60 -12.78 6.79
N PHE A 92 10.85 -11.47 6.90
CA PHE A 92 10.97 -10.78 8.17
C PHE A 92 9.65 -10.81 8.93
N LEU A 93 8.53 -10.48 8.29
CA LEU A 93 7.22 -10.53 8.89
C LEU A 93 6.88 -11.95 9.34
N GLU A 94 6.99 -12.98 8.49
CA GLU A 94 6.69 -14.38 8.85
C GLU A 94 7.45 -14.87 10.09
N LYS A 95 8.68 -14.40 10.30
CA LYS A 95 9.50 -14.73 11.49
C LYS A 95 9.09 -13.94 12.73
N ASN A 96 8.49 -12.77 12.57
CA ASN A 96 8.11 -11.86 13.65
C ASN A 96 6.59 -11.78 13.88
N THR A 97 5.78 -12.52 13.10
CA THR A 97 4.32 -12.67 13.27
C THR A 97 3.91 -13.79 14.22
N SER A 98 4.83 -14.69 14.57
CA SER A 98 4.73 -15.42 15.84
C SER A 98 5.24 -14.52 16.95
N LEU A 99 4.73 -14.66 18.18
CA LEU A 99 5.00 -13.86 19.40
C LEU A 99 3.91 -12.80 19.61
N LYS A 100 3.12 -12.80 20.69
CA LYS A 100 3.48 -12.24 22.02
C LYS A 100 4.14 -10.84 22.01
N ASN A 101 4.33 -10.22 20.84
CA ASN A 101 4.92 -8.90 20.73
C ASN A 101 3.81 -7.86 20.78
N GLU A 102 3.58 -7.40 22.00
CA GLU A 102 2.79 -6.24 22.47
C GLU A 102 3.19 -4.89 21.82
N LYS A 103 3.84 -4.89 20.64
CA LYS A 103 4.44 -3.70 20.02
C LYS A 103 3.76 -3.37 18.69
N PRO A 104 3.09 -2.20 18.56
CA PRO A 104 2.42 -1.79 17.32
C PRO A 104 3.37 -1.40 16.17
N TYR A 105 4.68 -1.63 16.33
CA TYR A 105 5.72 -1.23 15.37
C TYR A 105 6.83 -2.27 15.27
N LEU A 106 7.41 -2.41 14.08
CA LEU A 106 8.58 -3.25 13.80
C LEU A 106 9.75 -2.45 13.24
N THR A 107 10.97 -2.91 13.54
CA THR A 107 12.20 -2.37 12.95
C THR A 107 12.90 -3.47 12.16
N HIS A 108 13.29 -3.16 10.92
CA HIS A 108 13.90 -4.10 10.00
C HIS A 108 15.09 -3.46 9.27
N SER A 109 16.07 -4.29 8.89
CA SER A 109 17.20 -3.87 8.10
C SER A 109 17.46 -4.87 6.99
N ILE A 110 17.50 -4.38 5.76
CA ILE A 110 17.72 -5.17 4.55
C ILE A 110 19.10 -4.79 4.01
N LYS A 111 19.92 -5.78 3.69
CA LYS A 111 21.29 -5.58 3.15
C LYS A 111 21.35 -6.02 1.69
N LYS A 112 22.35 -5.50 0.96
CA LYS A 112 22.61 -5.82 -0.45
C LYS A 112 21.46 -5.45 -1.40
N ILE A 113 20.79 -4.34 -1.12
CA ILE A 113 19.67 -3.83 -1.89
C ILE A 113 19.86 -2.35 -2.26
N ASN A 114 19.51 -1.94 -3.47
CA ASN A 114 19.62 -0.55 -3.91
C ASN A 114 18.34 0.24 -3.57
N PRO A 115 18.37 1.18 -2.59
CA PRO A 115 17.15 1.85 -2.13
C PRO A 115 16.48 2.71 -3.19
N LEU A 116 17.28 3.37 -4.05
CA LEU A 116 16.74 4.22 -5.10
C LEU A 116 15.97 3.40 -6.14
N ARG A 117 16.45 2.20 -6.49
CA ARG A 117 15.75 1.30 -7.43
C ARG A 117 14.46 0.75 -6.82
N VAL A 118 14.46 0.42 -5.52
CA VAL A 118 13.24 0.06 -4.78
C VAL A 118 12.24 1.21 -4.81
N ALA A 119 12.68 2.43 -4.53
CA ALA A 119 11.82 3.61 -4.55
C ALA A 119 11.24 3.89 -5.94
N LYS A 120 12.06 3.80 -6.99
CA LYS A 120 11.60 3.95 -8.39
C LYS A 120 10.59 2.88 -8.79
N ALA A 121 10.76 1.64 -8.32
CA ALA A 121 9.77 0.60 -8.55
C ALA A 121 8.43 0.93 -7.86
N ILE A 122 8.46 1.42 -6.62
CA ILE A 122 7.26 1.85 -5.89
C ILE A 122 6.56 3.00 -6.63
N VAL A 123 7.31 4.02 -7.06
CA VAL A 123 6.75 5.12 -7.85
C VAL A 123 6.22 4.64 -9.20
N ALA A 124 6.90 3.71 -9.88
CA ALA A 124 6.44 3.13 -11.14
C ALA A 124 5.12 2.34 -11.00
N MET A 125 4.89 1.70 -9.85
CA MET A 125 3.60 1.07 -9.55
C MET A 125 2.49 2.12 -9.46
N PHE A 126 2.69 3.18 -8.68
CA PHE A 126 1.73 4.29 -8.61
C PHE A 126 1.55 4.99 -9.96
N PHE A 127 2.60 5.13 -10.76
CA PHE A 127 2.55 5.69 -12.09
C PHE A 127 1.63 4.89 -13.01
N SER A 128 1.71 3.57 -12.95
CA SER A 128 0.86 2.68 -13.76
C SER A 128 -0.60 2.72 -13.30
N ILE A 129 -0.85 2.70 -11.98
CA ILE A 129 -2.23 2.73 -11.44
C ILE A 129 -2.89 4.08 -11.74
N ASN A 130 -2.16 5.19 -11.55
CA ASN A 130 -2.65 6.55 -11.82
C ASN A 130 -2.52 6.96 -13.30
N GLY A 131 -2.10 6.04 -14.16
CA GLY A 131 -2.14 6.19 -15.61
C GLY A 131 -3.20 5.32 -16.28
N GLU A 132 -3.93 4.53 -15.50
CA GLU A 132 -5.11 3.80 -15.96
C GLU A 132 -6.24 4.80 -16.29
N ARG A 133 -7.08 4.47 -17.26
CA ARG A 133 -8.13 5.36 -17.77
C ARG A 133 -9.04 5.93 -16.68
N ASP A 134 -9.50 5.10 -15.75
CA ASP A 134 -10.47 5.49 -14.71
C ASP A 134 -9.80 6.24 -13.55
N SER A 135 -8.47 6.27 -13.50
CA SER A 135 -7.68 6.92 -12.44
C SER A 135 -6.61 7.86 -13.00
N PHE A 136 -6.77 8.29 -14.25
CA PHE A 136 -5.73 9.02 -14.99
C PHE A 136 -5.46 10.38 -14.34
N ASP A 137 -4.26 10.54 -13.78
CA ASP A 137 -3.83 11.80 -13.17
C ASP A 137 -2.65 12.41 -13.89
N LYS A 138 -2.94 13.28 -14.87
CA LYS A 138 -1.90 13.94 -15.67
C LYS A 138 -0.88 14.70 -14.82
N GLN A 139 -1.32 15.36 -13.75
CA GLN A 139 -0.46 16.19 -12.92
C GLN A 139 0.63 15.35 -12.22
N PHE A 140 0.23 14.27 -11.55
CA PHE A 140 1.16 13.33 -10.93
C PHE A 140 2.07 12.69 -11.97
N LEU A 141 1.50 12.16 -13.06
CA LEU A 141 2.27 11.52 -14.12
C LEU A 141 3.35 12.47 -14.66
N ASP A 142 3.00 13.72 -14.98
CA ASP A 142 3.95 14.71 -15.46
C ASP A 142 5.06 15.02 -14.46
N SER A 143 4.71 15.13 -13.17
CA SER A 143 5.68 15.45 -12.11
C SER A 143 6.72 14.35 -11.85
N VAL A 144 6.37 13.07 -12.07
CA VAL A 144 7.27 11.94 -11.79
C VAL A 144 7.87 11.30 -13.06
N ARG A 145 7.43 11.68 -14.26
CA ARG A 145 7.93 11.07 -15.52
C ARG A 145 9.44 11.21 -15.68
N GLY A 146 9.97 12.41 -15.44
CA GLY A 146 11.42 12.66 -15.48
C GLY A 146 12.19 11.86 -14.43
N TYR A 147 11.60 11.67 -13.24
CA TYR A 147 12.14 10.81 -12.20
C TYR A 147 12.19 9.34 -12.64
N LEU A 148 11.15 8.83 -13.30
CA LEU A 148 11.10 7.43 -13.72
C LEU A 148 11.88 7.12 -15.00
N ASN A 149 12.05 8.09 -15.90
CA ASN A 149 12.70 7.87 -17.19
C ASN A 149 14.24 7.80 -17.10
N ASP A 150 14.83 8.31 -16.01
CA ASP A 150 16.28 8.25 -15.75
C ASP A 150 16.57 7.46 -14.47
N PRO A 151 17.26 6.30 -14.53
CA PRO A 151 17.60 5.49 -13.36
C PRO A 151 18.47 6.19 -12.31
N GLN A 152 19.17 7.26 -12.68
CA GLN A 152 20.03 8.03 -11.76
C GLN A 152 19.36 9.27 -11.20
N ASN A 153 18.23 9.70 -11.77
CA ASN A 153 17.50 10.87 -11.30
C ASN A 153 16.95 10.64 -9.87
N ARG A 154 17.15 11.61 -8.99
CA ARG A 154 16.74 11.56 -7.57
C ARG A 154 15.71 12.62 -7.19
N LEU A 155 15.30 13.42 -8.17
CA LEU A 155 14.38 14.53 -8.00
C LEU A 155 12.93 14.02 -8.01
N PHE A 156 12.55 13.31 -6.96
CA PHE A 156 11.14 13.04 -6.69
C PHE A 156 10.50 14.32 -6.12
N PRO A 157 9.28 14.69 -6.55
CA PRO A 157 8.59 15.90 -6.09
C PRO A 157 8.03 15.76 -4.65
N ASN A 158 8.92 15.68 -3.65
CA ASN A 158 8.56 15.41 -2.24
C ASN A 158 7.81 16.55 -1.53
N GLU A 159 7.84 17.77 -2.08
CA GLU A 159 7.02 18.87 -1.57
C GLU A 159 5.55 18.73 -2.00
N ASP A 160 5.32 18.01 -3.09
CA ASP A 160 4.01 17.82 -3.71
C ASP A 160 3.39 16.48 -3.32
N TYR A 161 4.21 15.45 -3.10
CA TYR A 161 3.77 14.10 -2.84
C TYR A 161 4.63 13.42 -1.78
N THR A 162 4.00 12.61 -0.93
CA THR A 162 4.72 11.71 -0.02
C THR A 162 4.25 10.28 -0.19
N ILE A 163 5.13 9.33 0.08
CA ILE A 163 4.79 7.90 0.10
C ILE A 163 5.15 7.36 1.48
N ILE A 164 4.14 6.81 2.14
CA ILE A 164 4.28 6.22 3.45
C ILE A 164 4.13 4.70 3.34
N MET A 165 4.87 3.98 4.17
CA MET A 165 4.81 2.53 4.28
C MET A 165 4.27 2.09 5.64
N ASN A 166 3.45 1.04 5.61
CA ASN A 166 3.08 0.25 6.78
C ASN A 166 3.24 -1.25 6.49
N TYR A 167 3.30 -2.03 7.57
CA TYR A 167 2.96 -3.43 7.49
C TYR A 167 1.47 -3.62 7.77
N TYR A 168 0.95 -4.73 7.28
CA TYR A 168 -0.35 -5.23 7.70
C TYR A 168 -0.32 -6.74 7.80
N LEU A 169 -1.19 -7.30 8.64
CA LEU A 169 -1.37 -8.74 8.71
C LEU A 169 -2.54 -9.13 7.80
N PRO A 170 -2.33 -9.99 6.80
CA PRO A 170 -3.43 -10.50 6.00
C PRO A 170 -4.32 -11.38 6.88
N ILE A 171 -5.63 -11.38 6.60
CA ILE A 171 -6.56 -12.34 7.20
C ILE A 171 -6.08 -13.77 6.86
N GLY A 172 -5.91 -14.60 7.89
CA GLY A 172 -5.61 -16.04 7.72
C GLY A 172 -4.14 -16.46 7.84
N VAL A 173 -3.27 -15.68 8.50
CA VAL A 173 -1.96 -16.20 8.96
C VAL A 173 -2.20 -17.43 9.86
N PRO A 174 -1.54 -18.59 9.62
CA PRO A 174 -1.77 -19.81 10.40
C PRO A 174 -1.61 -19.53 11.90
N GLN A 175 -2.71 -19.66 12.65
CA GLN A 175 -2.62 -19.63 14.11
C GLN A 175 -1.96 -20.94 14.55
N ASN A 176 -0.74 -20.84 15.04
CA ASN A 176 -0.09 -21.90 15.80
C ASN A 176 -0.94 -22.16 17.07
N ASP A 177 -1.09 -23.42 17.51
CA ASP A 177 -1.87 -23.84 18.68
C ASP A 177 -1.56 -23.08 19.99
N ARG A 178 -0.48 -22.29 20.00
CA ARG A 178 -0.04 -21.41 21.11
C ARG A 178 -0.54 -19.95 21.02
N ILE A 179 -1.32 -19.58 20.01
CA ILE A 179 -1.83 -18.21 19.82
C ILE A 179 -3.33 -18.29 19.57
N LYS A 180 -4.14 -17.76 20.49
CA LYS A 180 -5.58 -17.56 20.32
C LYS A 180 -5.84 -16.06 20.21
N ILE A 181 -6.04 -15.57 19.00
CA ILE A 181 -6.56 -14.22 18.75
C ILE A 181 -8.04 -14.38 18.40
N PRO A 182 -8.96 -13.57 18.96
CA PRO A 182 -10.39 -13.62 18.66
C PRO A 182 -10.63 -13.62 17.16
N ASN A 183 -11.53 -14.49 16.71
CA ASN A 183 -11.78 -14.80 15.30
C ASN A 183 -12.06 -13.54 14.46
N ASP A 184 -11.02 -13.01 13.82
CA ASP A 184 -11.17 -12.22 12.60
C ASP A 184 -11.88 -13.10 11.58
N ILE A 185 -13.03 -12.61 11.10
CA ILE A 185 -14.01 -13.29 10.25
C ILE A 185 -13.30 -14.28 9.30
N ILE A 186 -13.40 -15.55 9.71
CA ILE A 186 -13.06 -16.70 8.88
C ILE A 186 -14.04 -16.65 7.72
N ASN A 187 -13.59 -16.21 6.55
CA ASN A 187 -13.56 -17.13 5.42
C ASN A 187 -12.73 -16.63 4.26
N ASP A 188 -12.03 -17.58 3.65
CA ASP A 188 -11.24 -17.39 2.45
C ASP A 188 -10.01 -16.48 2.67
N GLY A 189 -8.98 -17.08 3.26
CA GLY A 189 -7.71 -16.41 3.42
C GLY A 189 -7.04 -16.18 2.08
N HIS A 190 -7.31 -15.05 1.41
CA HIS A 190 -6.46 -14.48 0.37
C HIS A 190 -6.59 -12.96 0.32
N THR A 191 -5.71 -12.31 1.09
CA THR A 191 -5.20 -10.94 0.91
C THR A 191 -6.24 -9.84 0.67
N HIS A 192 -6.35 -8.91 1.63
CA HIS A 192 -6.82 -7.55 1.34
C HIS A 192 -5.80 -6.85 0.44
N ASN A 193 -5.70 -7.28 -0.82
CA ASN A 193 -4.90 -6.57 -1.80
C ASN A 193 -5.73 -5.38 -2.27
N ILE A 194 -5.50 -4.22 -1.66
CA ILE A 194 -6.16 -2.98 -2.03
C ILE A 194 -5.21 -2.25 -2.98
N ILE A 195 -5.64 -2.08 -4.23
CA ILE A 195 -4.88 -1.31 -5.22
C ILE A 195 -5.83 -0.32 -5.84
N LYS A 196 -5.57 0.97 -5.59
CA LYS A 196 -6.45 2.06 -6.01
C LYS A 196 -5.61 3.22 -6.51
N GLY A 197 -6.03 3.78 -7.63
CA GLY A 197 -5.52 5.08 -8.09
C GLY A 197 -6.00 6.20 -7.19
N PHE A 198 -5.69 7.44 -7.58
CA PHE A 198 -6.03 8.61 -6.80
C PHE A 198 -7.53 8.66 -6.54
N MET A 199 -7.87 8.73 -5.27
CA MET A 199 -9.21 8.96 -4.77
C MET A 199 -9.19 10.08 -3.74
N THR A 200 -10.37 10.61 -3.47
CA THR A 200 -10.57 11.71 -2.55
C THR A 200 -11.31 11.21 -1.30
N LEU A 201 -10.79 11.56 -0.13
CA LEU A 201 -11.47 11.42 1.15
C LEU A 201 -11.85 12.81 1.65
N ASN A 202 -13.14 13.05 1.85
CA ASN A 202 -13.64 14.24 2.52
C ASN A 202 -13.77 13.92 4.01
N MET A 203 -13.03 14.64 4.85
CA MET A 203 -13.05 14.48 6.29
C MET A 203 -14.14 15.33 6.95
N SER A 204 -14.62 14.92 8.12
CA SER A 204 -15.65 15.64 8.87
C SER A 204 -15.22 17.04 9.34
N ASN A 205 -13.91 17.29 9.46
CA ASN A 205 -13.35 18.61 9.76
C ASN A 205 -13.33 19.56 8.54
N GLY A 206 -13.85 19.12 7.38
CA GLY A 206 -13.86 19.88 6.13
C GLY A 206 -12.56 19.78 5.31
N GLU A 207 -11.53 19.11 5.82
CA GLU A 207 -10.32 18.83 5.05
C GLU A 207 -10.60 17.79 3.97
N THR A 208 -9.84 17.88 2.89
CA THR A 208 -9.88 16.91 1.79
C THR A 208 -8.50 16.31 1.63
N ILE A 209 -8.43 14.98 1.62
CA ILE A 209 -7.20 14.21 1.37
C ILE A 209 -7.33 13.54 0.02
N ARG A 210 -6.30 13.67 -0.80
CA ARG A 210 -6.20 12.94 -2.06
C ARG A 210 -5.05 11.95 -1.98
N PHE A 211 -5.34 10.67 -2.21
CA PHE A 211 -4.36 9.60 -2.04
C PHE A 211 -4.57 8.43 -3.01
N SER A 212 -3.53 7.64 -3.21
CA SER A 212 -3.53 6.38 -3.95
C SER A 212 -2.88 5.32 -3.07
N GLU A 213 -3.30 4.05 -3.20
CA GLU A 213 -2.97 3.00 -2.25
C GLU A 213 -2.57 1.71 -2.95
N ILE A 214 -1.53 1.05 -2.42
CA ILE A 214 -1.10 -0.29 -2.79
C ILE A 214 -0.84 -1.07 -1.50
N GLN A 215 -1.78 -1.94 -1.12
CA GLN A 215 -1.59 -2.96 -0.11
C GLN A 215 -1.43 -4.31 -0.81
N TYR A 216 -0.30 -4.97 -0.62
CA TYR A 216 -0.01 -6.26 -1.24
C TYR A 216 1.00 -7.08 -0.44
N GLU A 217 0.70 -8.37 -0.21
CA GLU A 217 1.59 -9.32 0.51
C GLU A 217 2.16 -8.74 1.82
N SER A 218 1.28 -8.23 2.69
CA SER A 218 1.62 -7.72 4.03
C SER A 218 2.39 -6.39 4.07
N ILE A 219 2.58 -5.74 2.91
CA ILE A 219 3.22 -4.42 2.78
C ILE A 219 2.23 -3.44 2.17
N GLY A 220 2.01 -2.32 2.83
CA GLY A 220 1.19 -1.21 2.35
C GLY A 220 2.03 -0.01 1.96
N PHE A 221 1.66 0.64 0.86
CA PHE A 221 2.15 1.94 0.44
C PHE A 221 0.98 2.88 0.19
N THR A 222 1.10 4.10 0.69
CA THR A 222 0.10 5.15 0.51
C THR A 222 0.78 6.39 -0.05
N LEU A 223 0.44 6.73 -1.30
CA LEU A 223 0.85 7.96 -1.97
C LEU A 223 -0.18 9.05 -1.63
N ILE A 224 0.27 10.17 -1.08
CA ILE A 224 -0.58 11.28 -0.65
C ILE A 224 -0.18 12.52 -1.46
N ASP A 225 -1.18 13.21 -2.03
CA ASP A 225 -1.03 14.50 -2.70
C ASP A 225 -1.10 15.63 -1.66
N LEU A 226 -0.01 16.37 -1.52
CA LEU A 226 0.19 17.42 -0.53
C LEU A 226 -0.21 18.81 -1.03
N LYS A 227 -0.39 19.01 -2.34
CA LYS A 227 -0.54 20.36 -2.93
C LYS A 227 -1.76 21.12 -2.43
N ASN A 228 -2.84 20.41 -2.19
CA ASN A 228 -4.15 20.98 -1.90
C ASN A 228 -4.72 20.47 -0.58
N THR A 229 -3.85 20.03 0.34
CA THR A 229 -4.28 19.55 1.65
C THR A 229 -3.44 20.16 2.75
N THR A 230 -4.09 20.48 3.87
CA THR A 230 -3.44 20.84 5.13
C THR A 230 -3.08 19.61 5.97
N PHE A 231 -3.44 18.42 5.48
CA PHE A 231 -3.18 17.15 6.15
C PHE A 231 -1.68 16.90 6.28
N LYS A 232 -1.18 16.97 7.51
CA LYS A 232 0.21 16.62 7.84
C LYS A 232 0.31 15.15 8.14
N VAL A 233 1.16 14.43 7.42
CA VAL A 233 1.36 13.00 7.65
C VAL A 233 2.34 12.80 8.80
N ASN A 234 1.88 12.15 9.88
CA ASN A 234 2.65 11.98 11.12
C ASN A 234 2.81 10.52 11.53
N GLU A 235 2.13 9.61 10.84
CA GLU A 235 2.13 8.18 11.14
C GLU A 235 2.60 7.38 9.93
N GLY A 236 3.20 6.22 10.19
CA GLY A 236 3.82 5.38 9.17
C GLY A 236 5.29 5.69 8.90
N PHE A 237 5.91 4.87 8.06
CA PHE A 237 7.32 5.03 7.68
C PHE A 237 7.43 5.84 6.40
N ASP A 238 7.92 7.07 6.51
CA ASP A 238 8.13 7.97 5.36
C ASP A 238 9.27 7.48 4.45
N LEU A 239 8.95 7.26 3.17
CA LEU A 239 9.90 6.82 2.16
C LEU A 239 10.74 7.95 1.55
N LYS A 240 10.59 9.20 1.99
CA LYS A 240 11.36 10.37 1.50
C LYS A 240 12.85 10.09 1.33
N ASN A 241 13.45 9.42 2.31
CA ASN A 241 14.86 9.03 2.27
C ASN A 241 15.15 8.03 1.14
N LEU A 242 14.29 7.03 0.92
CA LEU A 242 14.47 6.08 -0.18
C LEU A 242 14.26 6.74 -1.55
N LEU A 243 13.30 7.68 -1.64
CA LEU A 243 12.94 8.38 -2.88
C LEU A 243 14.09 9.23 -3.44
N CYS A 244 14.90 9.82 -2.56
CA CYS A 244 15.94 10.78 -2.92
C CYS A 244 17.37 10.25 -2.78
N ILE A 245 17.60 9.23 -1.96
CA ILE A 245 18.96 8.83 -1.57
C ILE A 245 19.40 7.61 -2.36
N TYR A 246 20.61 7.70 -2.91
CA TYR A 246 21.35 6.53 -3.35
C TYR A 246 22.26 6.06 -2.22
N ASP A 247 21.91 4.93 -1.61
CA ASP A 247 22.75 4.31 -0.59
C ASP A 247 23.85 3.45 -1.23
N LYS A 248 25.09 3.93 -1.12
CA LYS A 248 26.28 3.19 -1.57
C LYS A 248 26.49 1.90 -0.78
N THR A 249 26.02 1.82 0.46
CA THR A 249 26.11 0.62 1.30
C THR A 249 25.09 -0.45 0.91
N LYS A 250 24.17 -0.12 -0.02
CA LYS A 250 23.10 -0.98 -0.49
C LYS A 250 22.29 -1.55 0.67
N LYS A 251 21.80 -0.67 1.54
CA LYS A 251 21.08 -1.06 2.75
C LYS A 251 19.79 -0.24 2.88
N ILE A 252 18.76 -0.86 3.42
CA ILE A 252 17.54 -0.16 3.82
C ILE A 252 17.36 -0.37 5.32
N HIS A 253 17.05 0.72 5.99
CA HIS A 253 16.70 0.75 7.40
C HIS A 253 15.26 1.21 7.55
N LEU A 254 14.40 0.27 7.91
CA LEU A 254 13.00 0.52 8.21
C LEU A 254 12.86 0.57 9.73
N TYR A 255 12.62 1.75 10.30
CA TYR A 255 12.56 1.95 11.74
C TYR A 255 11.14 2.24 12.19
N LYS A 256 10.65 1.49 13.19
CA LYS A 256 9.30 1.64 13.74
C LYS A 256 8.19 1.72 12.66
N VAL A 257 8.21 0.81 11.69
CA VAL A 257 7.11 0.66 10.73
C VAL A 257 5.87 0.13 11.47
N PRO A 258 4.71 0.81 11.42
CA PRO A 258 3.53 0.34 12.12
C PRO A 258 2.97 -0.93 11.48
N ILE A 259 2.36 -1.77 12.30
CA ILE A 259 1.57 -2.92 11.84
C ILE A 259 0.09 -2.55 12.00
N LEU A 260 -0.63 -2.45 10.89
CA LEU A 260 -2.03 -2.03 10.89
C LEU A 260 -2.90 -3.17 10.37
N THR A 261 -4.02 -3.46 11.04
CA THR A 261 -5.01 -4.43 10.55
C THR A 261 -6.38 -3.76 10.47
N PRO A 262 -7.23 -4.13 9.50
CA PRO A 262 -8.60 -3.60 9.42
C PRO A 262 -9.36 -3.77 10.74
N THR A 263 -9.25 -4.94 11.39
CA THR A 263 -9.92 -5.23 12.66
C THR A 263 -9.47 -4.29 13.77
N MET A 264 -8.15 -4.13 13.95
CA MET A 264 -7.61 -3.25 14.99
C MET A 264 -8.18 -1.83 14.85
N LEU A 265 -8.17 -1.30 13.63
CA LEU A 265 -8.69 0.04 13.36
C LEU A 265 -10.20 0.12 13.58
N THR A 266 -10.96 -0.88 13.13
CA THR A 266 -12.42 -0.93 13.36
C THR A 266 -12.78 -1.04 14.84
N MET A 267 -12.04 -1.83 15.62
CA MET A 267 -12.24 -1.89 17.07
C MET A 267 -11.97 -0.54 17.73
N MET A 268 -10.90 0.16 17.33
CA MET A 268 -10.59 1.50 17.84
C MET A 268 -11.67 2.51 17.47
N GLU A 269 -12.19 2.47 16.24
CA GLU A 269 -13.29 3.32 15.78
C GLU A 269 -14.54 3.09 16.64
N MET A 270 -14.95 1.83 16.81
CA MET A 270 -16.12 1.45 17.61
C MET A 270 -15.99 1.86 19.08
N GLN A 271 -14.84 1.59 19.72
CA GLN A 271 -14.62 1.94 21.13
C GLN A 271 -14.66 3.45 21.39
N ASN A 272 -14.31 4.25 20.38
CA ASN A 272 -14.23 5.71 20.50
C ASN A 272 -15.36 6.45 19.79
N ASN A 273 -16.40 5.73 19.34
CA ASN A 273 -17.55 6.26 18.59
C ASN A 273 -17.12 7.13 17.39
N ILE A 274 -16.05 6.73 16.71
CA ILE A 274 -15.60 7.38 15.47
C ILE A 274 -16.45 6.83 14.32
N ASN A 275 -17.08 7.72 13.57
CA ASN A 275 -17.90 7.30 12.43
C ASN A 275 -17.02 6.67 11.35
N TYR A 276 -17.45 5.52 10.85
CA TYR A 276 -16.70 4.81 9.80
C TYR A 276 -16.47 5.68 8.55
N ILE A 277 -17.42 6.56 8.21
CA ILE A 277 -17.30 7.51 7.09
C ILE A 277 -16.11 8.47 7.27
N ASP A 278 -15.84 8.91 8.50
CA ASP A 278 -14.71 9.79 8.81
C ASP A 278 -13.37 9.05 8.68
N SER A 279 -13.40 7.72 8.87
CA SER A 279 -12.23 6.87 8.80
C SER A 279 -12.00 6.25 7.42
N GLY A 280 -13.03 5.95 6.61
CA GLY A 280 -13.11 5.02 5.45
C GLY A 280 -12.07 5.10 4.33
N SER A 281 -10.79 5.06 4.68
CA SER A 281 -9.61 5.33 3.89
C SER A 281 -8.59 4.19 4.03
N ASP A 282 -7.43 4.34 3.40
CA ASP A 282 -6.28 3.46 3.60
C ASP A 282 -5.98 3.21 5.09
N LEU A 283 -5.38 2.07 5.44
CA LEU A 283 -5.08 1.71 6.83
C LEU A 283 -4.22 2.77 7.54
N LEU A 284 -3.24 3.39 6.87
CA LEU A 284 -2.42 4.45 7.47
C LEU A 284 -3.21 5.72 7.70
N ILE A 285 -4.02 6.14 6.71
CA ILE A 285 -4.85 7.34 6.84
C ILE A 285 -5.88 7.13 7.96
N ARG A 286 -6.57 5.98 7.99
CA ARG A 286 -7.45 5.56 9.08
C ARG A 286 -6.78 5.66 10.43
N TRP A 287 -5.62 5.01 10.57
CA TRP A 287 -4.83 5.05 11.80
C TRP A 287 -4.56 6.48 12.23
N GLN A 288 -4.09 7.34 11.32
CA GLN A 288 -3.79 8.72 11.65
C GLN A 288 -5.02 9.55 12.01
N VAL A 289 -6.14 9.39 11.32
CA VAL A 289 -7.40 10.08 11.65
C VAL A 289 -7.84 9.70 13.07
N ILE A 290 -7.80 8.41 13.40
CA ILE A 290 -8.12 7.91 14.74
C ILE A 290 -7.15 8.49 15.77
N THR A 291 -5.83 8.46 15.51
CA THR A 291 -4.85 8.96 16.48
C THR A 291 -4.98 10.46 16.70
N ASN A 292 -5.24 11.25 15.65
CA ASN A 292 -5.49 12.69 15.75
C ASN A 292 -6.73 12.98 16.62
N PHE A 293 -7.86 12.32 16.34
CA PHE A 293 -9.09 12.46 17.13
C PHE A 293 -8.86 12.13 18.62
N LEU A 294 -8.16 11.02 18.90
CA LEU A 294 -7.84 10.62 20.26
C LEU A 294 -6.88 11.60 20.97
N LYS A 295 -5.95 12.23 20.23
CA LYS A 295 -5.05 13.26 20.76
C LYS A 295 -5.83 14.52 21.12
N GLU A 296 -6.78 14.94 20.29
CA GLU A 296 -7.68 16.08 20.57
C GLU A 296 -8.51 15.84 21.84
N LEU A 297 -9.00 14.61 22.04
CA LEU A 297 -9.70 14.21 23.27
C LEU A 297 -8.77 13.98 24.48
N LYS A 298 -7.45 14.14 24.32
CA LYS A 298 -6.41 13.82 25.33
C LYS A 298 -6.47 12.36 25.84
N LYS A 299 -7.00 11.45 25.03
CA LYS A 299 -7.16 10.01 25.36
C LYS A 299 -6.11 9.11 24.73
N TYR A 300 -5.28 9.65 23.83
CA TYR A 300 -4.32 8.86 23.04
C TYR A 300 -3.40 7.96 23.89
N ASN A 301 -2.86 8.49 25.00
CA ASN A 301 -1.94 7.73 25.86
C ASN A 301 -2.60 6.52 26.55
N ASN A 302 -3.90 6.61 26.85
CA ASN A 302 -4.66 5.52 27.49
C ASN A 302 -5.08 4.42 26.50
N VAL A 303 -5.05 4.73 25.19
CA VAL A 303 -5.39 3.78 24.13
C VAL A 303 -4.17 2.97 23.73
N GLN A 304 -2.97 3.57 23.68
CA GLN A 304 -1.73 2.81 23.45
C GLN A 304 -1.56 1.68 24.48
N THR A 305 -1.88 1.90 25.75
CA THR A 305 -1.76 0.88 26.81
C THR A 305 -2.76 -0.28 26.73
N ASN A 306 -3.88 -0.11 26.01
CA ASN A 306 -4.91 -1.15 25.90
C ASN A 306 -4.73 -2.04 24.65
N PHE A 307 -3.92 -1.58 23.71
CA PHE A 307 -3.58 -2.28 22.46
C PHE A 307 -2.07 -2.59 22.37
N SER A 308 -1.32 -2.34 23.45
CA SER A 308 0.01 -2.92 23.72
C SER A 308 -0.22 -4.21 24.49
#